data_AF-A0A1B8XSC1-F1
#
_entry.id   AF-A0A1B8XSC1-F1
#
_cell.length_a   1.000
_cell.length_b   1.000
_cell.length_c   1.000
_cell.angle_alpha   90.00
_cell.angle_beta   90.00
_cell.angle_gamma   90.00
#
_symmetry.space_group_name_H-M   'P 1'
#
loop_
_entity.id
_entity.type
_entity.pdbx_description
1 polymer ?
#
loop_
_entity_poly.entity_id
_entity_poly.type
_entity_poly.pdbx_seq_one_letter_code
_entity_poly.pdbx_strand_id
1 'polypeptide(L)'
;HNRIHATDVLHAVWYLSTQAIPGLPNAVSEQGSASDSDSDSGITHGHMGYVFSKMYNPSDDTYGCLSGNIPSLELMALYVAAAMHDYDHPGRTNAFLVATNAPQAVLYNDRSVLENHHAAAAWNLFLSRPEYNFLVNLDHMEFKRFRFLVIEAILATDLKKHFDFLAEFNAKVNGEVSPGIDWSNENDRLLVCQMCIKLADINGPAKFKDLHLKWTEGIVNEFYEQ
;
A
#
# COMPACT_ATOMS: atom_id res chain seq x y z
N HIS A 1 -6.45 15.22 -5.99
CA HIS A 1 -6.84 13.80 -5.92
C HIS A 1 -7.52 13.36 -7.21
N ASN A 2 -6.83 12.58 -8.06
CA ASN A 2 -7.36 12.11 -9.35
C ASN A 2 -6.62 10.83 -9.82
N ARG A 3 -7.02 10.26 -10.96
CA ARG A 3 -6.39 9.03 -11.51
C ARG A 3 -4.87 9.11 -11.74
N ILE A 4 -4.32 10.31 -12.02
CA ILE A 4 -2.88 10.51 -12.21
C ILE A 4 -2.18 10.40 -10.85
N HIS A 5 -2.76 10.98 -9.80
CA HIS A 5 -2.29 10.81 -8.43
C HIS A 5 -2.27 9.33 -8.03
N ALA A 6 -3.38 8.61 -8.21
CA ALA A 6 -3.44 7.17 -7.92
C ALA A 6 -2.37 6.36 -8.69
N THR A 7 -2.06 6.76 -9.94
CA THR A 7 -1.00 6.13 -10.74
C THR A 7 0.40 6.44 -10.18
N ASP A 8 0.64 7.66 -9.70
CA ASP A 8 1.92 8.05 -9.09
C ASP A 8 2.15 7.33 -7.76
N VAL A 9 1.10 7.21 -6.92
CA VAL A 9 1.15 6.43 -5.67
C VAL A 9 1.39 4.95 -5.97
N LEU A 10 0.69 4.36 -6.95
CA LEU A 10 0.91 2.99 -7.40
C LEU A 10 2.35 2.76 -7.87
N HIS A 11 2.88 3.67 -8.70
CA HIS A 11 4.27 3.60 -9.14
C HIS A 11 5.25 3.70 -7.96
N ALA A 12 4.99 4.61 -7.01
CA ALA A 12 5.85 4.80 -5.86
C ALA A 12 5.87 3.56 -4.94
N VAL A 13 4.72 2.94 -4.61
CA VAL A 13 4.73 1.71 -3.80
C VAL A 13 5.43 0.55 -4.51
N TRP A 14 5.28 0.42 -5.83
CA TRP A 14 6.02 -0.57 -6.62
C TRP A 14 7.53 -0.30 -6.60
N TYR A 15 7.95 0.95 -6.77
CA TYR A 15 9.37 1.31 -6.76
C TYR A 15 9.99 1.05 -5.38
N LEU A 16 9.34 1.52 -4.31
CA LEU A 16 9.81 1.35 -2.93
C LEU A 16 9.91 -0.13 -2.52
N SER A 17 9.02 -0.99 -3.04
CA SER A 17 9.03 -2.40 -2.68
C SER A 17 9.99 -3.26 -3.50
N THR A 18 10.39 -2.83 -4.70
CA THR A 18 11.13 -3.66 -5.65
C THR A 18 12.56 -3.24 -5.92
N GLN A 19 12.93 -1.99 -5.64
CA GLN A 19 14.30 -1.53 -5.86
C GLN A 19 15.27 -2.02 -4.79
N ALA A 20 16.55 -2.06 -5.14
CA ALA A 20 17.62 -2.50 -4.26
C ALA A 20 17.80 -1.55 -3.07
N ILE A 21 17.84 -2.11 -1.87
CA ILE A 21 18.00 -1.42 -0.59
C ILE A 21 19.33 -1.88 0.02
N PRO A 22 20.31 -0.98 0.17
CA PRO A 22 21.60 -1.32 0.78
C PRO A 22 21.43 -1.87 2.21
N GLY A 23 22.07 -2.99 2.50
CA GLY A 23 22.13 -3.58 3.84
C GLY A 23 20.84 -4.25 4.33
N LEU A 24 19.79 -4.34 3.50
CA LEU A 24 18.57 -5.05 3.86
C LEU A 24 18.78 -6.58 3.71
N PRO A 25 18.61 -7.39 4.77
CA PRO A 25 18.64 -8.84 4.63
C PRO A 25 17.43 -9.34 3.83
N ASN A 26 17.63 -10.33 2.96
CA ASN A 26 16.52 -11.02 2.27
C ASN A 26 16.16 -12.28 3.05
N ALA A 27 14.91 -12.42 3.49
CA ALA A 27 14.43 -13.65 4.13
C ALA A 27 14.43 -14.85 3.16
N VAL A 28 14.26 -14.60 1.85
CA VAL A 28 14.16 -15.66 0.82
C VAL A 28 15.49 -16.34 0.50
N SER A 29 16.65 -15.74 0.80
CA SER A 29 17.95 -16.40 0.52
C SER A 29 18.25 -17.60 1.44
N GLU A 30 17.55 -17.76 2.56
CA GLU A 30 17.75 -18.91 3.47
C GLU A 30 16.78 -20.08 3.24
N GLN A 31 15.64 -19.85 2.57
CA GLN A 31 14.67 -20.89 2.24
C GLN A 31 14.72 -21.22 0.75
N GLY A 32 15.75 -21.99 0.38
CA GLY A 32 15.83 -22.89 -0.78
C GLY A 32 15.20 -22.43 -2.10
N SER A 33 16.07 -22.13 -3.07
CA SER A 33 15.87 -22.29 -4.52
C SER A 33 14.44 -22.05 -5.00
N ALA A 34 14.20 -20.90 -5.64
CA ALA A 34 13.13 -20.78 -6.62
C ALA A 34 13.18 -22.04 -7.52
N SER A 35 12.20 -22.92 -7.35
CA SER A 35 12.05 -24.07 -8.23
C SER A 35 11.53 -23.49 -9.54
N ASP A 36 12.41 -23.39 -10.52
CA ASP A 36 12.02 -23.36 -11.93
C ASP A 36 11.36 -24.70 -12.25
N SER A 37 10.12 -24.86 -11.80
CA SER A 37 9.24 -25.95 -12.21
C SER A 37 8.24 -25.35 -13.17
N ASP A 38 8.55 -25.49 -14.46
CA ASP A 38 7.60 -25.47 -15.57
C ASP A 38 6.58 -26.61 -15.37
N SER A 39 5.66 -26.44 -14.41
CA SER A 39 4.55 -27.35 -14.19
C SER A 39 3.25 -26.63 -14.50
N ASP A 40 2.72 -26.99 -15.66
CA ASP A 40 1.37 -26.72 -16.16
C ASP A 40 0.31 -26.67 -15.03
N SER A 41 -0.40 -25.55 -14.94
CA SER A 41 -1.80 -25.45 -14.50
C SER A 41 -2.21 -25.82 -13.06
N GLY A 42 -1.32 -25.82 -12.07
CA GLY A 42 -1.70 -26.00 -10.67
C GLY A 42 -1.31 -24.81 -9.78
N ILE A 43 -2.26 -23.94 -9.42
CA ILE A 43 -2.04 -22.96 -8.33
C ILE A 43 -1.95 -23.77 -7.02
N THR A 44 -0.76 -23.84 -6.44
CA THR A 44 -0.53 -24.53 -5.17
C THR A 44 -0.97 -23.65 -4.02
N HIS A 45 -2.18 -23.88 -3.50
CA HIS A 45 -2.67 -23.22 -2.29
C HIS A 45 -1.76 -23.58 -1.08
N GLY A 46 -1.31 -22.56 -0.34
CA GLY A 46 -0.56 -22.73 0.91
C GLY A 46 0.95 -22.53 0.85
N HIS A 47 1.55 -22.23 -0.30
CA HIS A 47 2.93 -21.70 -0.35
C HIS A 47 2.91 -20.16 -0.34
N MET A 48 3.66 -19.57 0.58
CA MET A 48 3.85 -18.13 0.66
C MET A 48 4.72 -17.68 -0.51
N GLY A 49 4.10 -17.40 -1.65
CA GLY A 49 4.81 -16.95 -2.84
C GLY A 49 5.45 -15.58 -2.62
N TYR A 50 6.60 -15.35 -3.26
CA TYR A 50 7.28 -14.06 -3.34
C TYR A 50 7.39 -13.66 -4.82
N VAL A 51 7.41 -12.35 -5.09
CA VAL A 51 7.53 -11.81 -6.45
C VAL A 51 8.76 -10.92 -6.50
N PHE A 52 9.63 -11.16 -7.48
CA PHE A 52 10.74 -10.27 -7.80
C PHE A 52 10.44 -9.52 -9.10
N SER A 53 10.76 -8.23 -9.12
CA SER A 53 10.65 -7.44 -10.35
C SER A 53 11.64 -7.97 -11.39
N LYS A 54 11.20 -8.10 -12.65
CA LYS A 54 12.13 -8.40 -13.77
C LYS A 54 13.18 -7.32 -14.01
N MET A 55 12.97 -6.14 -13.40
CA MET A 55 13.92 -5.03 -13.42
C MET A 55 14.87 -5.03 -12.22
N TYR A 56 14.71 -5.97 -11.28
CA TYR A 56 15.62 -6.15 -10.16
C TYR A 56 16.92 -6.80 -10.67
N ASN A 57 18.02 -6.04 -10.65
CA ASN A 57 19.36 -6.52 -10.97
C ASN A 57 20.23 -6.41 -9.71
N PRO A 58 20.27 -7.43 -8.84
CA PRO A 58 21.22 -7.44 -7.75
C PRO A 58 22.62 -7.66 -8.31
N SER A 59 23.50 -6.69 -8.12
CA SER A 59 24.91 -6.79 -8.53
C SER A 59 25.82 -7.34 -7.44
N ASP A 60 25.35 -7.44 -6.19
CA ASP A 60 26.13 -7.80 -5.00
C ASP A 60 25.20 -8.22 -3.82
N ASP A 61 25.68 -9.13 -2.95
CA ASP A 61 24.98 -9.66 -1.77
C ASP A 61 24.77 -8.61 -0.67
N THR A 62 25.28 -7.40 -0.87
CA THR A 62 25.13 -6.24 0.02
C THR A 62 23.78 -5.54 -0.09
N TYR A 63 22.91 -5.97 -1.00
CA TYR A 63 21.58 -5.38 -1.25
C TYR A 63 20.45 -6.39 -1.08
N GLY A 64 19.33 -5.91 -0.54
CA GLY A 64 18.06 -6.62 -0.51
C GLY A 64 16.94 -5.84 -1.19
N CYS A 65 15.72 -6.34 -1.10
CA CYS A 65 14.51 -5.59 -1.47
C CYS A 65 13.35 -5.98 -0.56
N LEU A 66 12.33 -5.12 -0.42
CA LEU A 66 11.15 -5.47 0.38
C LEU A 66 10.42 -6.67 -0.21
N SER A 67 10.44 -6.84 -1.53
CA SER A 67 9.81 -7.99 -2.18
C SER A 67 10.50 -9.33 -1.91
N GLY A 68 11.72 -9.31 -1.37
CA GLY A 68 12.40 -10.48 -0.82
C GLY A 68 12.01 -10.81 0.64
N ASN A 69 11.13 -10.02 1.25
CA ASN A 69 10.71 -10.13 2.66
C ASN A 69 9.18 -10.05 2.87
N ILE A 70 8.45 -9.53 1.88
CA ILE A 70 6.99 -9.39 1.94
C ILE A 70 6.34 -10.33 0.91
N PRO A 71 5.41 -11.21 1.32
CA PRO A 71 4.72 -12.14 0.42
C PRO A 71 3.97 -11.44 -0.71
N SER A 72 3.84 -12.13 -1.84
CA SER A 72 3.17 -11.64 -3.05
C SER A 72 1.73 -11.18 -2.81
N LEU A 73 0.98 -11.88 -1.94
CA LEU A 73 -0.39 -11.51 -1.60
C LEU A 73 -0.45 -10.14 -0.90
N GLU A 74 0.52 -9.87 -0.01
CA GLU A 74 0.62 -8.61 0.74
C GLU A 74 1.04 -7.46 -0.18
N LEU A 75 2.01 -7.67 -1.07
CA LEU A 75 2.39 -6.67 -2.07
C LEU A 75 1.29 -6.42 -3.10
N MET A 76 0.60 -7.46 -3.57
CA MET A 76 -0.55 -7.31 -4.46
C MET A 76 -1.64 -6.47 -3.79
N ALA A 77 -1.91 -6.70 -2.50
CA ALA A 77 -2.85 -5.90 -1.75
C ALA A 77 -2.40 -4.44 -1.63
N LEU A 78 -1.10 -4.19 -1.38
CA LEU A 78 -0.54 -2.84 -1.34
C LEU A 78 -0.70 -2.11 -2.68
N TYR A 79 -0.43 -2.77 -3.81
CA TYR A 79 -0.56 -2.18 -5.14
C TYR A 79 -2.03 -1.90 -5.49
N VAL A 80 -2.90 -2.84 -5.18
CA VAL A 80 -4.35 -2.71 -5.41
C VAL A 80 -4.94 -1.62 -4.51
N ALA A 81 -4.49 -1.50 -3.25
CA ALA A 81 -4.83 -0.39 -2.36
C ALA A 81 -4.38 0.96 -2.94
N ALA A 82 -3.13 1.09 -3.38
CA ALA A 82 -2.62 2.33 -3.98
C ALA A 82 -3.46 2.78 -5.20
N ALA A 83 -3.90 1.83 -6.03
CA ALA A 83 -4.74 2.12 -7.19
C ALA A 83 -6.14 2.66 -6.83
N MET A 84 -6.64 2.35 -5.63
CA MET A 84 -8.01 2.71 -5.21
C MET A 84 -8.09 3.65 -4.00
N HIS A 85 -6.95 4.02 -3.39
CA HIS A 85 -6.92 4.71 -2.08
C HIS A 85 -7.67 6.04 -2.06
N ASP A 86 -7.84 6.67 -3.22
CA ASP A 86 -8.49 7.96 -3.45
C ASP A 86 -9.74 7.85 -4.35
N TYR A 87 -10.32 6.65 -4.46
CA TYR A 87 -11.45 6.40 -5.35
C TYR A 87 -12.65 7.31 -5.02
N ASP A 88 -13.16 8.04 -6.01
CA ASP A 88 -14.30 8.97 -5.85
C ASP A 88 -14.02 10.13 -4.86
N HIS A 89 -12.78 10.62 -4.82
CA HIS A 89 -12.40 11.78 -3.99
C HIS A 89 -13.11 13.07 -4.43
N PRO A 90 -13.83 13.80 -3.53
CA PRO A 90 -14.67 14.94 -3.88
C PRO A 90 -13.90 16.27 -4.04
N GLY A 91 -12.57 16.24 -3.94
CA GLY A 91 -11.73 17.44 -3.93
C GLY A 91 -11.95 18.31 -2.69
N ARG A 92 -12.24 17.67 -1.55
CA ARG A 92 -12.52 18.31 -0.25
C ARG A 92 -11.85 17.49 0.84
N THR A 93 -11.49 18.12 1.96
CA THR A 93 -10.88 17.44 3.09
C THR A 93 -11.90 16.79 4.04
N ASN A 94 -11.46 15.80 4.82
CA ASN A 94 -12.23 15.24 5.95
C ASN A 94 -12.76 16.34 6.88
N ALA A 95 -11.94 17.35 7.20
CA ALA A 95 -12.34 18.47 8.06
C ALA A 95 -13.49 19.29 7.46
N PHE A 96 -13.48 19.52 6.13
CA PHE A 96 -14.56 20.19 5.43
C PHE A 96 -15.86 19.37 5.49
N LEU A 97 -15.81 18.06 5.22
CA LEU A 97 -16.98 17.19 5.24
C LEU A 97 -17.62 17.13 6.64
N VAL A 98 -16.80 17.05 7.68
CA VAL A 98 -17.27 17.06 9.09
C VAL A 98 -17.88 18.41 9.44
N ALA A 99 -17.19 19.53 9.13
CA ALA A 99 -17.69 20.87 9.46
C ALA A 99 -19.01 21.22 8.76
N THR A 100 -19.23 20.68 7.56
CA THR A 100 -20.45 20.90 6.76
C THR A 100 -21.56 19.89 7.05
N ASN A 101 -21.33 18.93 7.95
CA ASN A 101 -22.23 17.79 8.20
C ASN A 101 -22.61 17.06 6.89
N ALA A 102 -21.64 16.89 6.00
CA ALA A 102 -21.86 16.17 4.75
C ALA A 102 -22.41 14.75 5.04
N PRO A 103 -23.31 14.20 4.20
CA PRO A 103 -23.91 12.89 4.45
C PRO A 103 -22.88 11.77 4.67
N GLN A 104 -21.73 11.82 3.98
CA GLN A 104 -20.63 10.87 4.17
C GLN A 104 -19.99 10.99 5.57
N ALA A 105 -19.83 12.21 6.11
CA ALA A 105 -19.29 12.41 7.45
C ALA A 105 -20.21 11.81 8.52
N VAL A 106 -21.53 12.01 8.37
CA VAL A 106 -22.55 11.38 9.23
C VAL A 106 -22.50 9.86 9.11
N LEU A 107 -22.42 9.32 7.88
CA LEU A 107 -22.36 7.88 7.63
C LEU A 107 -21.16 7.21 8.32
N TYR A 108 -19.99 7.84 8.27
CA TYR A 108 -18.75 7.33 8.86
C TYR A 108 -18.44 7.89 10.26
N ASN A 109 -19.40 8.57 10.88
CA ASN A 109 -19.29 9.12 12.23
C ASN A 109 -18.01 9.93 12.46
N ASP A 110 -17.66 10.79 11.50
CA ASP A 110 -16.49 11.69 11.51
C ASP A 110 -15.11 11.00 11.62
N ARG A 111 -15.04 9.68 11.38
CA ARG A 111 -13.80 8.89 11.46
C ARG A 111 -13.32 8.51 10.06
N SER A 112 -12.16 9.05 9.67
CA SER A 112 -11.50 8.75 8.38
C SER A 112 -12.52 8.69 7.24
N VAL A 113 -13.29 9.78 7.09
CA VAL A 113 -14.54 9.79 6.32
C VAL A 113 -14.28 9.44 4.86
N LEU A 114 -13.28 10.07 4.26
CA LEU A 114 -12.84 9.85 2.89
C LEU A 114 -12.20 8.48 2.72
N GLU A 115 -11.28 8.10 3.61
CA GLU A 115 -10.55 6.84 3.47
C GLU A 115 -11.48 5.62 3.61
N ASN A 116 -12.49 5.70 4.49
CA ASN A 116 -13.57 4.70 4.54
C ASN A 116 -14.41 4.69 3.26
N HIS A 117 -14.75 5.86 2.71
CA HIS A 117 -15.51 5.96 1.46
C HIS A 117 -14.75 5.32 0.30
N HIS A 118 -13.46 5.66 0.12
CA HIS A 118 -12.61 5.13 -0.95
C HIS A 118 -12.58 3.59 -0.92
N ALA A 119 -12.28 3.01 0.24
CA ALA A 119 -12.24 1.58 0.43
C ALA A 119 -13.62 0.93 0.18
N ALA A 120 -14.68 1.44 0.81
CA ALA A 120 -16.01 0.86 0.71
C ALA A 120 -16.56 0.93 -0.73
N ALA A 121 -16.43 2.07 -1.40
CA ALA A 121 -16.94 2.30 -2.74
C ALA A 121 -16.17 1.48 -3.79
N ALA A 122 -14.84 1.38 -3.68
CA ALA A 122 -14.04 0.55 -4.59
C ALA A 122 -14.34 -0.95 -4.42
N TRP A 123 -14.51 -1.43 -3.18
CA TRP A 123 -14.93 -2.81 -2.93
C TRP A 123 -16.35 -3.09 -3.42
N ASN A 124 -17.27 -2.15 -3.27
CA ASN A 124 -18.61 -2.27 -3.82
C ASN A 124 -18.58 -2.33 -5.35
N LEU A 125 -17.75 -1.52 -6.01
CA LEU A 125 -17.53 -1.60 -7.45
C LEU A 125 -17.00 -2.98 -7.86
N PHE A 126 -15.95 -3.49 -7.20
CA PHE A 126 -15.38 -4.81 -7.49
C PHE A 126 -16.42 -5.94 -7.40
N LEU A 127 -17.30 -5.90 -6.39
CA LEU A 127 -18.35 -6.91 -6.17
C LEU A 127 -19.61 -6.68 -7.01
N SER A 128 -19.73 -5.53 -7.68
CA SER A 128 -20.97 -5.15 -8.37
C SER A 128 -21.28 -6.03 -9.58
N ARG A 129 -20.25 -6.60 -10.21
CA ARG A 129 -20.41 -7.43 -11.40
C ARG A 129 -19.39 -8.58 -11.45
N PRO A 130 -19.79 -9.79 -11.87
CA PRO A 130 -18.91 -10.96 -11.88
C PRO A 130 -17.70 -10.79 -12.81
N GLU A 131 -17.81 -10.00 -13.88
CA GLU A 131 -16.69 -9.74 -14.81
C GLU A 131 -15.53 -8.95 -14.18
N TYR A 132 -15.73 -8.31 -13.03
CA TYR A 132 -14.67 -7.62 -12.30
C TYR A 132 -13.89 -8.54 -11.38
N ASN A 133 -14.35 -9.78 -11.15
CA ASN A 133 -13.72 -10.70 -10.22
C ASN A 133 -12.45 -11.34 -10.81
N PHE A 134 -11.38 -10.54 -10.92
CA PHE A 134 -10.05 -11.01 -11.31
C PHE A 134 -9.35 -11.83 -10.21
N LEU A 135 -9.94 -11.91 -9.01
CA LEU A 135 -9.43 -12.67 -7.86
C LEU A 135 -10.10 -14.04 -7.69
N VAL A 136 -10.81 -14.52 -8.71
CA VAL A 136 -11.59 -15.78 -8.68
C VAL A 136 -10.76 -17.02 -8.30
N ASN A 137 -9.44 -16.99 -8.50
CA ASN A 137 -8.53 -18.09 -8.19
C ASN A 137 -7.93 -18.03 -6.77
N LEU A 138 -8.22 -16.99 -5.99
CA LEU A 138 -7.88 -16.98 -4.57
C LEU A 138 -8.89 -17.84 -3.81
N ASP A 139 -8.40 -18.64 -2.87
CA ASP A 139 -9.32 -19.31 -1.94
C ASP A 139 -10.00 -18.29 -1.00
N HIS A 140 -11.00 -18.75 -0.26
CA HIS A 140 -11.77 -17.89 0.63
C HIS A 140 -10.90 -17.22 1.73
N MET A 141 -9.89 -17.93 2.24
CA MET A 141 -9.01 -17.41 3.29
C MET A 141 -8.04 -16.36 2.70
N GLU A 142 -7.48 -16.62 1.53
CA GLU A 142 -6.64 -15.69 0.78
C GLU A 142 -7.41 -14.43 0.40
N PHE A 143 -8.63 -14.56 -0.14
CA PHE A 143 -9.47 -13.40 -0.48
C PHE A 143 -9.82 -12.57 0.76
N LYS A 144 -10.17 -13.22 1.87
CA LYS A 144 -10.47 -12.52 3.13
C LYS A 144 -9.24 -11.76 3.65
N ARG A 145 -8.06 -12.37 3.61
CA ARG A 145 -6.80 -11.74 4.01
C ARG A 145 -6.43 -10.59 3.09
N PHE A 146 -6.55 -10.78 1.77
CA PHE A 146 -6.33 -9.76 0.75
C PHE A 146 -7.23 -8.54 0.96
N ARG A 147 -8.53 -8.77 1.18
CA ARG A 147 -9.48 -7.69 1.46
C ARG A 147 -9.10 -6.90 2.70
N PHE A 148 -8.74 -7.59 3.78
CA PHE A 148 -8.29 -6.95 5.01
C PHE A 148 -7.03 -6.08 4.77
N LEU A 149 -6.02 -6.61 4.10
CA LEU A 149 -4.79 -5.87 3.76
C LEU A 149 -5.06 -4.60 2.97
N VAL A 150 -5.90 -4.68 1.94
CA VAL A 150 -6.27 -3.52 1.11
C VAL A 150 -6.93 -2.44 1.96
N ILE A 151 -7.88 -2.83 2.83
CA ILE A 151 -8.58 -1.88 3.70
C ILE A 151 -7.60 -1.21 4.68
N GLU A 152 -6.73 -1.99 5.34
CA GLU A 152 -5.75 -1.46 6.28
C GLU A 152 -4.74 -0.50 5.63
N ALA A 153 -4.36 -0.76 4.38
CA ALA A 153 -3.48 0.12 3.62
C ALA A 153 -4.17 1.44 3.24
N ILE A 154 -5.43 1.40 2.79
CA ILE A 154 -6.19 2.61 2.45
C ILE A 154 -6.47 3.45 3.71
N LEU A 155 -6.95 2.84 4.80
CA LEU A 155 -7.23 3.57 6.04
C LEU A 155 -5.98 4.18 6.68
N ALA A 156 -4.79 3.67 6.34
CA ALA A 156 -3.53 4.25 6.81
C ALA A 156 -3.17 5.57 6.14
N THR A 157 -3.78 5.94 5.00
CA THR A 157 -3.52 7.21 4.31
C THR A 157 -4.14 8.42 5.01
N ASP A 158 -5.07 8.21 5.97
CA ASP A 158 -5.63 9.30 6.77
C ASP A 158 -4.50 10.04 7.55
N LEU A 159 -4.25 11.28 7.14
CA LEU A 159 -3.21 12.11 7.74
C LEU A 159 -3.50 12.48 9.19
N LYS A 160 -4.75 12.37 9.68
CA LYS A 160 -5.08 12.53 11.09
C LYS A 160 -4.37 11.50 11.98
N LYS A 161 -4.11 10.31 11.44
CA LYS A 161 -3.40 9.21 12.12
C LYS A 161 -1.90 9.20 11.83
N HIS A 162 -1.36 10.20 11.13
CA HIS A 162 0.03 10.20 10.65
C HIS A 162 1.05 9.96 11.78
N PHE A 163 0.93 10.70 12.89
CA PHE A 163 1.86 10.61 14.01
C PHE A 163 1.73 9.31 14.80
N ASP A 164 0.54 8.70 14.83
CA ASP A 164 0.33 7.41 15.50
C ASP A 164 1.13 6.30 14.78
N PHE A 165 0.99 6.22 13.44
CA PHE A 165 1.78 5.28 12.62
C PHE A 165 3.28 5.54 12.71
N LEU A 166 3.70 6.81 12.70
CA LEU A 166 5.11 7.15 12.85
C LEU A 166 5.66 6.72 14.21
N ALA A 167 4.91 6.91 15.29
CA ALA A 167 5.31 6.51 16.63
C ALA A 167 5.41 4.99 16.75
N GLU A 168 4.42 4.27 16.23
CA GLU A 168 4.40 2.80 16.19
C GLU A 168 5.59 2.24 15.40
N PHE A 169 5.85 2.77 14.21
CA PHE A 169 6.99 2.37 13.38
C PHE A 169 8.33 2.66 14.05
N ASN A 170 8.50 3.86 14.61
CA ASN A 170 9.73 4.25 15.31
C ASN A 170 10.00 3.38 16.55
N ALA A 171 8.96 2.98 17.29
CA ALA A 171 9.11 2.07 18.42
C ALA A 171 9.70 0.72 17.99
N LYS A 172 9.41 0.27 16.77
CA LYS A 172 9.97 -0.95 16.19
C LYS A 172 11.39 -0.79 15.67
N VAL A 173 11.69 0.29 14.94
CA VAL A 173 12.98 0.43 14.25
C VAL A 173 14.07 1.12 15.06
N ASN A 174 13.71 1.97 16.02
CA ASN A 174 14.67 2.82 16.77
C ASN A 174 14.75 2.50 18.27
N GLY A 175 14.03 1.47 18.76
CA GLY A 175 14.11 1.09 20.17
C GLY A 175 15.49 0.52 20.50
N GLU A 176 16.15 1.03 21.56
CA GLU A 176 17.49 0.59 22.00
C GLU A 176 17.59 -0.93 22.30
N VAL A 177 16.44 -1.58 22.53
CA VAL A 177 16.30 -3.02 22.83
C VAL A 177 15.49 -3.76 21.75
N SER A 178 15.05 -3.06 20.69
CA SER A 178 14.21 -3.67 19.65
C SER A 178 15.08 -4.46 18.65
N PRO A 179 14.73 -5.70 18.29
CA PRO A 179 15.44 -6.46 17.26
C PRO A 179 15.22 -5.91 15.83
N GLY A 180 14.47 -4.81 15.67
CA GLY A 180 14.08 -4.25 14.38
C GLY A 180 12.75 -4.85 13.87
N ILE A 181 12.58 -4.84 12.55
CA ILE A 181 11.42 -5.46 11.89
C ILE A 181 11.59 -6.97 11.86
N ASP A 182 10.63 -7.70 12.42
CA ASP A 182 10.53 -9.16 12.27
C ASP A 182 9.69 -9.50 11.03
N TRP A 183 10.36 -9.86 9.93
CA TRP A 183 9.70 -10.23 8.67
C TRP A 183 8.84 -11.49 8.75
N SER A 184 8.98 -12.31 9.81
CA SER A 184 8.08 -13.44 10.06
C SER A 184 6.74 -13.00 10.69
N ASN A 185 6.71 -11.82 11.32
CA ASN A 185 5.53 -11.27 11.99
C ASN A 185 4.62 -10.52 11.01
N GLU A 186 3.37 -10.95 10.90
CA GLU A 186 2.40 -10.34 9.97
C GLU A 186 2.08 -8.87 10.28
N ASN A 187 2.09 -8.48 11.56
CA ASN A 187 1.79 -7.10 11.96
C ASN A 187 2.94 -6.16 11.60
N ASP A 188 4.19 -6.62 11.78
CA ASP A 188 5.37 -5.83 11.42
C ASP A 188 5.43 -5.64 9.89
N ARG A 189 5.13 -6.69 9.10
CA ARG A 189 5.01 -6.55 7.64
C ARG A 189 3.87 -5.61 7.23
N LEU A 190 2.71 -5.71 7.86
CA LEU A 190 1.59 -4.80 7.61
C LEU A 190 1.98 -3.35 7.89
N LEU A 191 2.65 -3.08 9.02
CA LEU A 191 3.10 -1.74 9.38
C LEU A 191 4.09 -1.18 8.35
N VAL A 192 5.01 -2.00 7.84
CA VAL A 192 5.91 -1.62 6.73
C VAL A 192 5.12 -1.28 5.47
N CYS A 193 4.12 -2.08 5.09
CA CYS A 193 3.25 -1.80 3.94
C CYS A 193 2.47 -0.48 4.13
N GLN A 194 1.95 -0.22 5.33
CA GLN A 194 1.25 1.02 5.66
C GLN A 194 2.19 2.23 5.58
N MET A 195 3.41 2.12 6.12
CA MET A 195 4.42 3.18 5.97
C MET A 195 4.82 3.40 4.50
N CYS A 196 4.89 2.34 3.70
CA CYS A 196 5.19 2.42 2.26
C CYS A 196 4.12 3.23 1.51
N ILE A 197 2.83 2.90 1.66
CA ILE A 197 1.76 3.67 1.00
C ILE A 197 1.67 5.10 1.56
N LYS A 198 1.90 5.31 2.86
CA LYS A 198 1.93 6.65 3.43
C LYS A 198 3.02 7.52 2.81
N LEU A 199 4.23 6.99 2.62
CA LEU A 199 5.31 7.72 1.95
C LEU A 199 5.00 7.94 0.47
N ALA A 200 4.46 6.92 -0.21
CA ALA A 200 4.06 6.99 -1.60
C ALA A 200 2.96 8.04 -1.85
N ASP A 201 2.00 8.18 -0.95
CA ASP A 201 0.87 9.10 -1.09
C ASP A 201 1.31 10.57 -1.03
N ILE A 202 2.29 10.90 -0.19
CA ILE A 202 2.85 12.26 -0.07
C ILE A 202 4.24 12.40 -0.71
N ASN A 203 4.52 11.65 -1.77
CA ASN A 203 5.86 11.59 -2.36
C ASN A 203 6.30 12.88 -3.09
N GLY A 204 5.37 13.79 -3.39
CA GLY A 204 5.58 15.00 -4.19
C GLY A 204 6.88 15.79 -3.88
N PRO A 205 7.14 16.23 -2.64
CA PRO A 205 8.35 16.96 -2.27
C PRO A 205 9.64 16.12 -2.27
N ALA A 206 9.56 14.80 -2.39
CA ALA A 206 10.72 13.91 -2.50
C ALA A 206 11.12 13.62 -3.97
N LYS A 207 10.32 14.07 -4.94
CA LYS A 207 10.62 13.95 -6.38
C LYS A 207 11.49 15.12 -6.86
N PHE A 208 12.03 14.99 -8.08
CA PHE A 208 12.73 16.10 -8.74
C PHE A 208 11.84 17.35 -8.83
N LYS A 209 12.49 18.52 -8.80
CA LYS A 209 11.83 19.84 -8.71
C LYS A 209 10.64 20.00 -9.66
N ASP A 210 10.78 19.60 -10.92
CA ASP A 210 9.72 19.78 -11.93
C ASP A 210 8.44 19.00 -11.58
N LEU A 211 8.60 17.76 -11.09
CA LEU A 211 7.47 16.95 -10.63
C LEU A 211 6.91 17.47 -9.30
N HIS A 212 7.79 17.84 -8.36
CA HIS A 212 7.37 18.44 -7.09
C HIS A 212 6.47 19.66 -7.32
N LEU A 213 6.92 20.61 -8.15
CA LEU A 213 6.16 21.82 -8.44
C LEU A 213 4.84 21.52 -9.15
N LYS A 214 4.81 20.52 -10.04
CA LYS A 214 3.57 20.13 -10.73
C LYS A 214 2.53 19.56 -9.76
N TRP A 215 2.95 18.75 -8.80
CA TRP A 215 2.06 18.26 -7.74
C TRP A 215 1.59 19.39 -6.82
N THR A 216 2.50 20.29 -6.42
CA THR A 216 2.15 21.45 -5.59
C THR A 216 1.12 22.35 -6.26
N GLU A 217 1.25 22.62 -7.56
CA GLU A 217 0.25 23.39 -8.33
C GLU A 217 -1.14 22.74 -8.26
N GLY A 218 -1.22 21.43 -8.47
CA GLY A 218 -2.48 20.69 -8.39
C GLY A 218 -3.14 20.76 -7.02
N ILE A 219 -2.36 20.56 -5.94
CA ILE A 219 -2.84 20.61 -4.55
C ILE A 219 -3.36 22.01 -4.22
N VAL A 220 -2.60 23.06 -4.55
CA VAL A 220 -2.97 24.44 -4.25
C VAL A 220 -4.24 24.86 -4.99
N ASN A 221 -4.40 24.47 -6.26
CA ASN A 221 -5.62 24.76 -7.01
C ASN A 221 -6.84 24.06 -6.41
N GLU A 222 -6.72 22.79 -6.01
CA GLU A 222 -7.80 22.07 -5.35
C GLU A 222 -8.18 22.70 -3.99
N PHE A 223 -7.19 23.20 -3.24
CA PHE A 223 -7.43 23.97 -2.01
C PHE A 223 -8.13 25.31 -2.26
N TYR A 224 -7.88 25.98 -3.39
CA TYR A 224 -8.61 27.20 -3.75
C TYR A 224 -10.03 26.93 -4.22
N GLU A 225 -10.29 25.76 -4.81
CA GLU A 225 -11.63 25.33 -5.17
C GLU A 225 -12.48 24.94 -3.96
N GLN A 226 -11.86 24.60 -2.81
CA GLN A 226 -12.53 24.16 -1.59
C GLN A 226 -13.48 25.21 -0.98
#